data_AF-A0A9X5XBZ1-F1
#
_entry.id   AF-A0A9X5XBZ1-F1
#
_cell.length_a   1.000
_cell.length_b   1.000
_cell.length_c   1.000
_cell.angle_alpha   90.00
_cell.angle_beta   90.00
_cell.angle_gamma   90.00
#
_symmetry.space_group_name_H-M   'P 1'
#
loop_
_entity.id
_entity.type
_entity.pdbx_description
1 polymer ?
#
loop_
_entity_poly.entity_id
_entity_poly.type
_entity_poly.pdbx_seq_one_letter_code
_entity_poly.pdbx_strand_id
1 'polypeptide(L)'
;SMAFAGGAYAYPGGGVDPRDDEHQIRWAGPTRAWWANRLGTDETSAQAVVCAAVRETYEEAGVLLAGPTPDTVVGDTTGEDWEADRAALVARDLSFAEFLDRRGLVLRSDLLGVWTRWITPEFETRRYDTWFFVAALPEGQRTRNASTEADRTVWIRPADAADGYDKGELLMMPPTVATLRQLIPYD
;
A
#
# COMPACT_ATOMS: atom_id res chain seq x y z
N SER A 1 1.45 -2.48 16.94
CA SER A 1 0.18 -2.87 17.60
C SER A 1 -0.89 -1.86 17.26
N MET A 2 -1.69 -2.11 16.20
CA MET A 2 -2.88 -1.33 15.93
C MET A 2 -3.85 -1.41 17.12
N ALA A 3 -3.88 -0.38 17.95
CA ALA A 3 -4.84 -0.22 19.05
C ALA A 3 -6.26 0.15 18.56
N PHE A 4 -6.59 -0.20 17.32
CA PHE A 4 -7.83 0.14 16.65
C PHE A 4 -8.28 -1.08 15.82
N ALA A 5 -9.46 -1.62 16.14
CA ALA A 5 -10.09 -2.72 15.41
C ALA A 5 -9.32 -4.07 15.38
N GLY A 6 -8.84 -4.55 16.53
CA GLY A 6 -8.26 -5.90 16.64
C GLY A 6 -9.23 -6.96 16.08
N GLY A 7 -8.74 -7.78 15.13
CA GLY A 7 -9.52 -8.80 14.43
C GLY A 7 -10.30 -8.31 13.20
N ALA A 8 -10.22 -7.03 12.83
CA ALA A 8 -10.80 -6.53 11.58
C ALA A 8 -9.85 -6.75 10.39
N TYR A 9 -10.43 -7.12 9.25
CA TYR A 9 -9.75 -7.18 7.97
C TYR A 9 -9.55 -5.77 7.41
N ALA A 10 -8.35 -5.52 6.92
CA ALA A 10 -7.93 -4.30 6.25
C ALA A 10 -7.06 -4.64 5.04
N TYR A 11 -6.90 -3.67 4.14
CA TYR A 11 -5.87 -3.73 3.11
C TYR A 11 -4.52 -3.32 3.70
N PRO A 12 -3.39 -3.72 3.09
CA PRO A 12 -2.09 -3.14 3.40
C PRO A 12 -2.15 -1.61 3.34
N GLY A 13 -1.60 -0.94 4.34
CA GLY A 13 -1.62 0.51 4.40
C GLY A 13 -1.32 1.08 5.77
N GLY A 14 -0.78 2.28 5.77
CA GLY A 14 -0.37 2.97 6.97
C GLY A 14 -0.20 4.46 6.75
N GLY A 15 0.44 5.11 7.71
CA GLY A 15 0.71 6.53 7.65
C GLY A 15 1.83 6.86 6.67
N VAL A 16 1.79 8.07 6.12
CA VAL A 16 2.96 8.67 5.47
C VAL A 16 4.08 8.82 6.50
N ASP A 17 5.26 8.30 6.21
CA ASP A 17 6.47 8.50 7.00
C ASP A 17 7.13 9.83 6.58
N PRO A 18 7.65 10.65 7.51
CA PRO A 18 8.38 11.88 7.15
C PRO A 18 9.58 11.68 6.21
N ARG A 19 10.04 10.45 6.00
CA ARG A 19 11.12 10.10 5.07
C ARG A 19 10.61 9.73 3.66
N ASP A 20 9.29 9.62 3.48
CA ASP A 20 8.68 9.29 2.18
C ASP A 20 8.82 10.44 1.15
N ASP A 21 9.08 11.67 1.61
CA ASP A 21 9.31 12.86 0.78
C ASP A 21 10.70 13.52 0.95
N GLU A 22 11.51 13.07 1.91
CA GLU A 22 12.81 13.67 2.23
C GLU A 22 13.83 13.59 1.09
N HIS A 23 13.78 12.50 0.30
CA HIS A 23 14.72 12.24 -0.78
C HIS A 23 14.01 12.10 -2.14
N GLN A 24 14.65 12.62 -3.18
CA GLN A 24 14.20 12.38 -4.56
C GLN A 24 14.47 10.92 -4.92
N ILE A 25 13.40 10.13 -5.02
CA ILE A 25 13.48 8.76 -5.52
C ILE A 25 13.41 8.71 -7.05
N ARG A 26 14.05 7.70 -7.63
CA ARG A 26 13.88 7.38 -9.06
C ARG A 26 12.42 6.98 -9.30
N TRP A 27 11.82 7.58 -10.31
CA TRP A 27 10.38 7.56 -10.52
C TRP A 27 10.04 7.24 -11.97
N ALA A 28 9.09 6.33 -12.18
CA ALA A 28 8.53 5.99 -13.48
C ALA A 28 7.00 6.07 -13.45
N GLY A 29 6.40 6.30 -14.62
CA GLY A 29 4.96 6.53 -14.77
C GLY A 29 4.56 8.00 -14.79
N PRO A 30 3.30 8.32 -14.46
CA PRO A 30 2.81 9.70 -14.39
C PRO A 30 3.68 10.57 -13.49
N THR A 31 3.90 11.83 -13.86
CA THR A 31 4.78 12.73 -13.09
C THR A 31 4.23 13.03 -11.69
N ARG A 32 5.09 13.50 -10.79
CA ARG A 32 4.66 13.99 -9.47
C ARG A 32 3.60 15.09 -9.58
N ALA A 33 3.77 16.02 -10.52
CA ALA A 33 2.76 17.02 -10.87
C ALA A 33 1.40 16.42 -11.27
N TRP A 34 1.41 15.33 -12.06
CA TRP A 34 0.18 14.63 -12.41
C TRP A 34 -0.49 14.03 -11.18
N TRP A 35 0.28 13.37 -10.31
CA TRP A 35 -0.23 12.78 -9.07
C TRP A 35 -0.74 13.85 -8.10
N ALA A 36 -0.04 14.97 -7.97
CA ALA A 36 -0.46 16.13 -7.18
C ALA A 36 -1.83 16.63 -7.62
N ASN A 37 -2.02 16.84 -8.92
CA ASN A 37 -3.32 17.21 -9.47
C ASN A 37 -4.39 16.14 -9.22
N ARG A 38 -4.05 14.86 -9.43
CA ARG A 38 -4.99 13.74 -9.28
C ARG A 38 -5.44 13.54 -7.83
N LEU A 39 -4.55 13.72 -6.87
CA LEU A 39 -4.80 13.56 -5.43
C LEU A 39 -5.34 14.85 -4.78
N GLY A 40 -5.23 15.99 -5.47
CA GLY A 40 -5.65 17.29 -4.98
C GLY A 40 -4.73 17.84 -3.89
N THR A 41 -3.42 17.69 -4.08
CA THR A 41 -2.36 18.10 -3.14
C THR A 41 -1.16 18.66 -3.90
N ASP A 42 -0.06 19.04 -3.21
CA ASP A 42 1.20 19.45 -3.82
C ASP A 42 2.09 18.26 -4.23
N GLU A 43 3.16 18.49 -5.00
CA GLU A 43 4.03 17.41 -5.52
C GLU A 43 4.76 16.63 -4.42
N THR A 44 5.14 17.29 -3.33
CA THR A 44 5.83 16.67 -2.20
C THR A 44 4.88 15.72 -1.48
N SER A 45 3.69 16.21 -1.12
CA SER A 45 2.63 15.41 -0.51
C SER A 45 2.19 14.24 -1.41
N ALA A 46 2.12 14.47 -2.73
CA ALA A 46 1.76 13.42 -3.68
C ALA A 46 2.81 12.32 -3.76
N GLN A 47 4.11 12.68 -3.77
CA GLN A 47 5.18 11.69 -3.65
C GLN A 47 5.02 10.91 -2.34
N ALA A 48 4.84 11.60 -1.22
CA ALA A 48 4.77 10.98 0.09
C ALA A 48 3.65 9.93 0.17
N VAL A 49 2.46 10.25 -0.33
CA VAL A 49 1.31 9.33 -0.37
C VAL A 49 1.56 8.12 -1.27
N VAL A 50 2.14 8.32 -2.46
CA VAL A 50 2.44 7.22 -3.39
C VAL A 50 3.55 6.32 -2.82
N CYS A 51 4.61 6.91 -2.25
CA CYS A 51 5.67 6.17 -1.56
C CYS A 51 5.10 5.34 -0.42
N ALA A 52 4.28 5.93 0.45
CA ALA A 52 3.65 5.24 1.56
C ALA A 52 2.80 4.05 1.07
N ALA A 53 2.00 4.24 0.01
CA ALA A 53 1.20 3.14 -0.55
C ALA A 53 2.06 1.95 -1.02
N VAL A 54 3.17 2.21 -1.73
CA VAL A 54 4.08 1.14 -2.19
C VAL A 54 4.86 0.52 -1.01
N ARG A 55 5.37 1.36 -0.11
CA ARG A 55 6.14 0.95 1.07
C ARG A 55 5.33 0.03 1.97
N GLU A 56 4.14 0.46 2.39
CA GLU A 56 3.24 -0.32 3.27
C GLU A 56 2.81 -1.62 2.61
N THR A 57 2.54 -1.60 1.29
CA THR A 57 2.24 -2.82 0.52
C THR A 57 3.40 -3.83 0.57
N TYR A 58 4.64 -3.35 0.49
CA TYR A 58 5.83 -4.20 0.60
C TYR A 58 6.05 -4.70 2.02
N GLU A 59 5.93 -3.81 3.01
CA GLU A 59 6.09 -4.11 4.43
C GLU A 59 5.12 -5.19 4.91
N GLU A 60 3.84 -5.10 4.53
CA GLU A 60 2.81 -6.00 5.04
C GLU A 60 2.59 -7.25 4.18
N ALA A 61 2.60 -7.10 2.85
CA ALA A 61 2.23 -8.16 1.91
C ALA A 61 3.41 -8.74 1.12
N GLY A 62 4.59 -8.13 1.21
CA GLY A 62 5.78 -8.52 0.44
C GLY A 62 5.73 -8.14 -1.04
N VAL A 63 4.73 -7.37 -1.46
CA VAL A 63 4.54 -6.97 -2.86
C VAL A 63 5.18 -5.61 -3.10
N LEU A 64 6.06 -5.53 -4.11
CA LEU A 64 6.79 -4.32 -4.44
C LEU A 64 6.43 -3.81 -5.84
N LEU A 65 5.95 -2.56 -5.91
CA LEU A 65 5.65 -1.85 -7.16
C LEU A 65 6.87 -1.03 -7.61
N ALA A 66 7.96 -1.73 -7.88
CA ALA A 66 9.22 -1.16 -8.35
C ALA A 66 9.98 -2.16 -9.22
N GLY A 67 10.94 -1.66 -10.01
CA GLY A 67 11.78 -2.49 -10.88
C GLY A 67 13.13 -1.84 -11.20
N PRO A 68 14.06 -2.58 -11.80
CA PRO A 68 15.38 -2.04 -12.19
C PRO A 68 15.28 -1.03 -13.34
N THR A 69 14.18 -1.03 -14.09
CA THR A 69 13.90 -0.08 -15.17
C THR A 69 12.47 0.46 -15.08
N PRO A 70 12.17 1.56 -15.79
CA PRO A 70 10.80 2.10 -15.91
C PRO A 70 9.78 1.14 -16.51
N ASP A 71 10.21 0.04 -17.14
CA ASP A 71 9.33 -0.88 -17.88
C ASP A 71 9.25 -2.27 -17.26
N THR A 72 10.09 -2.57 -16.25
CA THR A 72 10.16 -3.88 -15.60
C THR A 72 9.73 -3.80 -14.13
N VAL A 73 9.52 -4.97 -13.53
CA VAL A 73 9.24 -5.13 -12.10
C VAL A 73 10.23 -6.12 -11.50
N VAL A 74 10.45 -6.04 -10.19
CA VAL A 74 11.10 -7.13 -9.45
C VAL A 74 10.20 -8.36 -9.52
N GLY A 75 10.72 -9.48 -10.00
CA GLY A 75 9.94 -10.72 -10.17
C GLY A 75 9.82 -11.56 -8.90
N ASP A 76 10.75 -11.44 -7.96
CA ASP A 76 10.75 -12.21 -6.71
C ASP A 76 11.33 -11.39 -5.55
N THR A 77 10.56 -11.28 -4.48
CA THR A 77 10.88 -10.55 -3.25
C THR A 77 11.01 -11.50 -2.05
N THR A 78 11.17 -12.80 -2.28
CA THR A 78 11.12 -13.84 -1.24
C THR A 78 12.46 -14.27 -0.66
N GLY A 79 13.58 -13.83 -1.23
CA GLY A 79 14.92 -14.13 -0.74
C GLY A 79 15.20 -13.59 0.67
N GLU A 80 16.16 -14.20 1.38
CA GLU A 80 16.55 -13.81 2.75
C GLU A 80 17.02 -12.34 2.83
N ASP A 81 17.71 -11.86 1.80
CA ASP A 81 18.16 -10.47 1.68
C ASP A 81 16.98 -9.49 1.51
N TRP A 82 15.94 -9.89 0.79
CA TRP A 82 14.70 -9.10 0.66
C TRP A 82 13.95 -9.03 1.99
N GLU A 83 13.91 -10.14 2.73
CA GLU A 83 13.27 -10.15 4.05
C GLU A 83 14.02 -9.33 5.09
N ALA A 84 15.35 -9.38 5.08
CA ALA A 84 16.17 -8.52 5.94
C ALA A 84 15.86 -7.03 5.68
N ASP A 85 15.71 -6.66 4.41
CA ASP A 85 15.37 -5.29 4.02
C ASP A 85 13.96 -4.87 4.40
N ARG A 86 13.00 -5.77 4.22
CA ARG A 86 11.62 -5.52 4.64
C ARG A 86 11.54 -5.36 6.16
N ALA A 87 12.23 -6.22 6.91
CA ALA A 87 12.31 -6.11 8.37
C ALA A 87 12.94 -4.78 8.80
N ALA A 88 13.98 -4.31 8.10
CA ALA A 88 14.59 -3.00 8.36
C ALA A 88 13.66 -1.82 8.04
N LEU A 89 12.84 -1.90 6.98
CA LEU A 89 11.79 -0.91 6.67
C LEU A 89 10.73 -0.86 7.80
N VAL A 90 10.20 -2.02 8.19
CA VAL A 90 9.21 -2.15 9.28
C VAL A 90 9.77 -1.62 10.61
N ALA A 91 11.04 -1.94 10.92
CA ALA A 91 11.73 -1.45 12.10
C ALA A 91 12.10 0.04 12.01
N ARG A 92 11.93 0.66 10.84
CA ARG A 92 12.29 2.04 10.53
C ARG A 92 13.81 2.31 10.57
N ASP A 93 14.62 1.26 10.49
CA ASP A 93 16.09 1.34 10.41
C ASP A 93 16.58 1.68 9.00
N LEU A 94 15.72 1.52 8.00
CA LEU A 94 15.97 1.83 6.59
C LEU A 94 14.82 2.68 6.06
N SER A 95 15.09 3.77 5.36
CA SER A 95 14.05 4.51 4.64
C SER A 95 13.72 3.83 3.30
N PHE A 96 12.52 4.06 2.78
CA PHE A 96 12.12 3.49 1.49
C PHE A 96 12.95 4.04 0.32
N ALA A 97 13.36 5.30 0.38
CA ALA A 97 14.27 5.88 -0.60
C ALA A 97 15.64 5.18 -0.62
N GLU A 98 16.25 4.95 0.55
CA GLU A 98 17.53 4.23 0.66
C GLU A 98 17.40 2.77 0.21
N PHE A 99 16.29 2.11 0.56
CA PHE A 99 15.98 0.77 0.10
C PHE A 99 15.98 0.68 -1.43
N LEU A 100 15.25 1.59 -2.10
CA LEU A 100 15.19 1.63 -3.56
C LEU A 100 16.56 1.93 -4.16
N ASP A 101 17.29 2.92 -3.65
CA ASP A 101 18.58 3.32 -4.23
C ASP A 101 19.65 2.23 -4.08
N ARG A 102 19.76 1.61 -2.90
CA ARG A 102 20.69 0.50 -2.65
C ARG A 102 20.44 -0.69 -3.57
N ARG A 103 19.17 -0.95 -3.91
CA ARG A 103 18.79 -2.02 -4.87
C ARG A 103 18.78 -1.56 -6.32
N GLY A 104 19.08 -0.30 -6.60
CA GLY A 104 19.08 0.28 -7.95
C GLY A 104 17.69 0.32 -8.59
N LEU A 105 16.63 0.43 -7.79
CA LEU A 105 15.25 0.35 -8.22
C LEU A 105 14.63 1.71 -8.53
N VAL A 106 13.62 1.67 -9.39
CA VAL A 106 12.76 2.80 -9.77
C VAL A 106 11.36 2.48 -9.28
N LEU A 107 10.73 3.43 -8.58
CA LEU A 107 9.32 3.30 -8.19
C LEU A 107 8.45 3.37 -9.44
N ARG A 108 7.57 2.39 -9.62
CA ARG A 108 6.66 2.25 -10.77
C ARG A 108 5.28 2.79 -10.43
N SER A 109 5.11 4.12 -10.46
CA SER A 109 3.86 4.77 -10.04
C SER A 109 2.71 4.47 -11.00
N ASP A 110 3.01 4.14 -12.25
CA ASP A 110 2.05 3.69 -13.26
C ASP A 110 1.37 2.36 -12.94
N LEU A 111 1.90 1.58 -12.01
CA LEU A 111 1.27 0.34 -11.52
C LEU A 111 0.20 0.61 -10.45
N LEU A 112 0.10 1.84 -9.95
CA LEU A 112 -0.92 2.27 -9.00
C LEU A 112 -2.02 3.06 -9.70
N GLY A 113 -3.27 2.75 -9.36
CA GLY A 113 -4.43 3.59 -9.63
C GLY A 113 -5.01 4.12 -8.31
N VAL A 114 -5.19 5.44 -8.17
CA VAL A 114 -5.99 5.96 -7.06
C VAL A 114 -7.47 5.62 -7.29
N TRP A 115 -8.09 5.01 -6.28
CA TRP A 115 -9.46 4.53 -6.35
C TRP A 115 -10.43 5.48 -5.67
N THR A 116 -10.24 5.71 -4.36
CA THR A 116 -11.13 6.54 -3.54
C THR A 116 -10.37 7.21 -2.42
N ARG A 117 -10.93 8.28 -1.86
CA ARG A 117 -10.37 9.00 -0.70
C ARG A 117 -11.45 9.07 0.38
N TRP A 118 -11.09 8.61 1.57
CA TRP A 118 -11.97 8.61 2.73
C TRP A 118 -11.38 9.49 3.82
N ILE A 119 -12.15 10.48 4.25
CA ILE A 119 -11.78 11.35 5.37
C ILE A 119 -12.68 10.98 6.53
N THR A 120 -12.09 10.61 7.67
CA THR A 120 -12.87 10.31 8.88
C THR A 120 -13.67 11.54 9.31
N PRO A 121 -14.97 11.38 9.66
CA PRO A 121 -15.82 12.49 10.10
C PRO A 121 -15.22 13.31 11.26
N GLU A 122 -15.59 14.59 11.35
CA GLU A 122 -15.01 15.52 12.33
C GLU A 122 -15.32 15.17 13.80
N PHE A 123 -16.43 14.48 14.05
CA PHE A 123 -16.85 14.11 15.40
C PHE A 123 -16.09 12.90 15.98
N GLU A 124 -15.29 12.20 15.17
CA GLU A 124 -14.47 11.10 15.63
C GLU A 124 -13.20 11.60 16.34
N THR A 125 -12.83 10.95 17.44
CA THR A 125 -11.66 11.35 18.25
C THR A 125 -10.33 11.13 17.53
N ARG A 126 -10.27 10.17 16.60
CA ARG A 126 -9.13 9.93 15.73
C ARG A 126 -9.58 10.06 14.30
N ARG A 127 -8.86 10.85 13.53
CA ARG A 127 -9.21 11.14 12.14
C ARG A 127 -8.06 10.79 11.22
N TYR A 128 -8.41 10.17 10.10
CA TYR A 128 -7.50 9.81 9.04
C TYR A 128 -8.01 10.38 7.73
N ASP A 129 -7.08 10.76 6.87
CA ASP A 129 -7.30 11.17 5.50
C ASP A 129 -6.61 10.14 4.62
N THR A 130 -7.39 9.17 4.14
CA THR A 130 -6.86 7.94 3.56
C THR A 130 -7.20 7.87 2.09
N TRP A 131 -6.17 7.80 1.25
CA TRP A 131 -6.31 7.42 -0.14
C TRP A 131 -6.21 5.89 -0.26
N PHE A 132 -7.16 5.30 -0.99
CA PHE A 132 -7.16 3.90 -1.37
C PHE A 132 -6.64 3.78 -2.79
N PHE A 133 -5.78 2.80 -3.01
CA PHE A 133 -5.19 2.50 -4.30
C PHE A 133 -5.56 1.09 -4.75
N VAL A 134 -5.52 0.87 -6.06
CA VAL A 134 -5.61 -0.44 -6.69
C VAL A 134 -4.32 -0.69 -7.48
N ALA A 135 -3.87 -1.94 -7.49
CA ALA A 135 -2.74 -2.39 -8.30
C ALA A 135 -2.98 -3.85 -8.72
N ALA A 136 -2.50 -4.21 -9.91
CA ALA A 136 -2.37 -5.61 -10.28
C ALA A 136 -1.15 -6.22 -9.57
N LEU A 137 -1.24 -7.48 -9.15
CA LEU A 137 -0.10 -8.20 -8.60
C LEU A 137 1.01 -8.30 -9.67
N PRO A 138 2.23 -7.78 -9.44
CA PRO A 138 3.31 -7.88 -10.40
C PRO A 138 3.65 -9.33 -10.74
N GLU A 139 3.97 -9.60 -12.00
CA GLU A 139 4.32 -10.94 -12.47
C GLU A 139 5.49 -11.53 -11.66
N GLY A 140 5.34 -12.79 -11.25
CA GLY A 140 6.33 -13.53 -10.45
C GLY A 140 6.20 -13.34 -8.94
N GLN A 141 5.69 -12.19 -8.48
CA GLN A 141 5.54 -11.92 -7.05
C GLN A 141 4.39 -12.72 -6.44
N ARG A 142 4.51 -13.01 -5.15
CA ARG A 142 3.50 -13.70 -4.35
C ARG A 142 3.23 -12.92 -3.08
N THR A 143 1.97 -12.82 -2.70
CA THR A 143 1.60 -12.27 -1.41
C THR A 143 1.90 -13.25 -0.30
N ARG A 144 2.24 -12.72 0.87
CA ARG A 144 2.46 -13.50 2.09
C ARG A 144 2.02 -12.68 3.30
N ASN A 145 1.74 -13.35 4.41
CA ASN A 145 1.63 -12.65 5.68
C ASN A 145 3.03 -12.32 6.18
N ALA A 146 3.52 -11.11 5.87
CA ALA A 146 4.84 -10.66 6.28
C ALA A 146 4.78 -9.81 7.56
N SER A 147 3.60 -9.28 7.89
CA SER A 147 3.35 -8.48 9.08
C SER A 147 3.17 -9.35 10.33
N THR A 148 3.64 -8.85 11.47
CA THR A 148 3.32 -9.43 12.79
C THR A 148 2.02 -8.87 13.36
N GLU A 149 1.42 -7.86 12.70
CA GLU A 149 0.17 -7.23 13.14
C GLU A 149 -1.07 -7.91 12.57
N ALA A 150 -0.94 -8.64 11.46
CA ALA A 150 -2.02 -9.39 10.85
C ALA A 150 -1.96 -10.86 11.30
N ASP A 151 -3.04 -11.36 11.92
CA ASP A 151 -3.14 -12.78 12.29
C ASP A 151 -3.34 -13.68 11.06
N ARG A 152 -3.91 -13.13 9.98
CA ARG A 152 -4.24 -13.85 8.74
C ARG A 152 -4.15 -12.93 7.52
N THR A 153 -3.62 -13.45 6.42
CA THR A 153 -3.66 -12.82 5.10
C THR A 153 -4.38 -13.76 4.14
N VAL A 154 -5.29 -13.21 3.33
CA VAL A 154 -6.05 -13.98 2.35
C VAL A 154 -6.11 -13.23 1.03
N TRP A 155 -5.96 -13.96 -0.07
CA TRP A 155 -6.37 -13.51 -1.39
C TRP A 155 -7.81 -13.98 -1.62
N ILE A 156 -8.74 -13.04 -1.71
CA ILE A 156 -10.18 -13.30 -1.77
C ILE A 156 -10.81 -12.36 -2.78
N ARG A 157 -11.83 -12.86 -3.49
CA ARG A 157 -12.63 -12.05 -4.41
C ARG A 157 -13.40 -10.96 -3.65
N PRO A 158 -13.50 -9.73 -4.19
CA PRO A 158 -14.27 -8.66 -3.55
C PRO A 158 -15.71 -9.06 -3.18
N ALA A 159 -16.40 -9.83 -4.04
CA ALA A 159 -17.75 -10.30 -3.77
C ALA A 159 -17.81 -11.26 -2.56
N ASP A 160 -16.92 -12.24 -2.50
CA ASP A 160 -16.86 -13.19 -1.39
C ASP A 160 -16.51 -12.50 -0.05
N ALA A 161 -15.63 -11.50 -0.10
CA ALA A 161 -15.25 -10.73 1.08
C ALA A 161 -16.40 -9.83 1.59
N ALA A 162 -17.16 -9.21 0.68
CA ALA A 162 -18.35 -8.44 1.04
C ALA A 162 -19.46 -9.34 1.62
N ASP A 163 -19.68 -10.51 1.04
CA ASP A 163 -20.64 -11.49 1.57
C ASP A 163 -20.24 -11.98 2.97
N GLY A 164 -18.95 -12.20 3.22
CA GLY A 164 -18.43 -12.56 4.55
C GLY A 164 -18.64 -11.46 5.58
N TYR A 165 -18.50 -10.18 5.18
CA TYR A 165 -18.85 -9.05 6.04
C TYR A 165 -20.34 -9.02 6.38
N ASP A 166 -21.22 -9.21 5.39
CA ASP A 166 -22.68 -9.17 5.59
C ASP A 166 -23.19 -10.32 6.48
N LYS A 167 -22.47 -11.44 6.52
CA LYS A 167 -22.72 -12.56 7.46
C LYS A 167 -22.10 -12.35 8.85
N GLY A 168 -21.30 -11.30 9.05
CA GLY A 168 -20.56 -11.05 10.29
C GLY A 168 -19.34 -11.95 10.50
N GLU A 169 -18.87 -12.63 9.46
CA GLU A 169 -17.73 -13.56 9.48
C GLU A 169 -16.39 -12.82 9.28
N LEU A 170 -16.40 -11.75 8.50
CA LEU A 170 -15.23 -10.90 8.23
C LEU A 170 -15.49 -9.48 8.75
N LEU A 171 -15.07 -9.21 9.99
CA LEU A 171 -15.18 -7.86 10.53
C LEU A 171 -14.34 -6.89 9.70
N MET A 172 -14.91 -5.77 9.28
CA MET A 172 -14.22 -4.74 8.50
C MET A 172 -14.69 -3.34 8.93
N MET A 173 -13.83 -2.35 8.75
CA MET A 173 -14.23 -0.96 8.88
C MET A 173 -15.05 -0.51 7.65
N PRO A 174 -15.95 0.48 7.78
CA PRO A 174 -16.80 0.93 6.67
C PRO A 174 -16.05 1.28 5.37
N PRO A 175 -14.89 1.96 5.39
CA PRO A 175 -14.13 2.25 4.17
C PRO A 175 -13.66 0.98 3.43
N THR A 176 -13.28 -0.06 4.17
CA THR A 176 -12.82 -1.35 3.60
C THR A 176 -13.95 -2.03 2.83
N VAL A 177 -15.10 -2.28 3.47
CA VAL A 177 -16.23 -2.98 2.82
C VAL A 177 -16.83 -2.14 1.69
N ALA A 178 -16.90 -0.82 1.84
CA ALA A 178 -17.37 0.06 0.77
C ALA A 178 -16.45 0.00 -0.46
N THR A 179 -15.14 -0.09 -0.26
CA THR A 179 -14.16 -0.24 -1.35
C THR A 179 -14.31 -1.60 -2.03
N LEU A 180 -14.45 -2.70 -1.28
CA LEU A 180 -14.73 -4.03 -1.86
C LEU A 180 -15.97 -4.01 -2.76
N ARG A 181 -17.07 -3.43 -2.28
CA ARG A 181 -18.33 -3.34 -3.04
C ARG A 181 -18.20 -2.54 -4.33
N GLN A 182 -17.34 -1.52 -4.37
CA GLN A 182 -17.05 -0.77 -5.59
C GLN A 182 -16.23 -1.56 -6.60
N LEU A 183 -15.45 -2.55 -6.14
CA LEU A 183 -14.60 -3.39 -6.98
C LEU A 183 -15.34 -4.59 -7.59
N ILE A 184 -16.48 -5.01 -7.01
CA ILE A 184 -17.29 -6.14 -7.50
C ILE A 184 -17.55 -6.12 -9.02
N PRO A 185 -17.88 -4.98 -9.67
CA PRO A 185 -18.11 -4.96 -11.11
C PRO A 185 -16.90 -5.26 -12.00
N TYR A 186 -15.70 -5.34 -11.42
CA TYR A 186 -14.41 -5.53 -12.11
C TYR A 186 -13.75 -6.87 -11.77
N ASP A 187 -14.46 -7.75 -11.04
CA ASP A 187 -14.03 -9.08 -10.62
C ASP A 187 -14.30 -10.16 -11.69
#